data_AF-A0AAV4X3C2-F1
#
_entry.id   AF-A0AAV4X3C2-F1
#
_cell.length_a   1.000
_cell.length_b   1.000
_cell.length_c   1.000
_cell.angle_alpha   90.00
_cell.angle_beta   90.00
_cell.angle_gamma   90.00
#
_symmetry.space_group_name_H-M   'P 1'
#
loop_
_entity.id
_entity.type
_entity.pdbx_description
1 polymer ?
#
loop_
_entity_poly.entity_id
_entity_poly.type
_entity_poly.pdbx_seq_one_letter_code
_entity_poly.pdbx_strand_id
1 'polypeptide(L)'
;MYGLLGCCMYEIATLEYIFAAQNMQKLVKGKIPSIPKKYSVGLFNIISSMLDPDPDKRPSVTELLLNDFIRKFIILFLQEPPI
;
A
#
# COMPACT_ATOMS: atom_id res chain seq x y z
N MET A 1 13.42 2.03 -3.82
CA MET A 1 13.39 0.74 -3.08
C MET A 1 12.12 0.64 -2.21
N TYR A 2 10.94 1.02 -2.73
CA TYR A 2 9.72 1.20 -1.92
C TYR A 2 8.63 0.14 -2.18
N GLY A 3 8.90 -0.81 -3.09
CA GLY A 3 7.98 -1.90 -3.38
C GLY A 3 7.77 -2.84 -2.21
N LEU A 4 8.75 -2.97 -1.31
CA LEU A 4 8.63 -3.83 -0.13
C LEU A 4 7.51 -3.36 0.81
N LEU A 5 7.34 -2.05 1.01
CA LEU A 5 6.28 -1.52 1.88
C LEU A 5 4.89 -1.76 1.27
N GLY A 6 4.75 -1.57 -0.05
CA GLY A 6 3.52 -1.86 -0.77
C GLY A 6 3.18 -3.35 -0.77
N CYS A 7 4.18 -4.22 -0.90
CA CYS A 7 4.01 -5.67 -0.78
C CYS A 7 3.56 -6.07 0.62
N CYS A 8 4.20 -5.55 1.68
CA CYS A 8 3.78 -5.84 3.06
C CYS A 8 2.36 -5.37 3.33
N MET A 9 1.97 -4.17 2.87
CA MET A 9 0.59 -3.70 3.05
C MET A 9 -0.43 -4.57 2.31
N TYR A 10 -0.10 -5.02 1.10
CA TYR A 10 -0.95 -5.94 0.35
C TYR A 10 -1.08 -7.30 1.06
N GLU A 11 0.03 -7.86 1.57
CA GLU A 11 0.04 -9.12 2.32
C GLU A 11 -0.80 -9.02 3.60
N ILE A 12 -0.73 -7.91 4.32
CA ILE A 12 -1.55 -7.67 5.52
C ILE A 12 -3.05 -7.53 5.14
N ALA A 13 -3.36 -6.85 4.04
CA ALA A 13 -4.74 -6.64 3.60
C ALA A 13 -5.38 -7.91 3.03
N THR A 14 -4.64 -8.70 2.27
CA THR A 14 -5.18 -9.89 1.59
C THR A 14 -4.96 -11.18 2.35
N LEU A 15 -4.02 -11.18 3.32
CA LEU A 15 -3.46 -12.39 3.93
C LEU A 15 -2.88 -13.35 2.88
N GLU A 16 -2.60 -12.86 1.66
CA GLU A 16 -2.04 -13.62 0.56
C GLU A 16 -0.66 -13.08 0.19
N TYR A 17 0.26 -14.02 -0.05
CA TYR A 17 1.61 -13.69 -0.45
C TYR A 17 1.65 -13.13 -1.88
N ILE A 18 2.04 -11.86 -2.04
CA ILE A 18 2.07 -11.19 -3.35
C ILE A 18 3.17 -11.76 -4.25
N PHE A 19 4.22 -12.30 -3.65
CA PHE A 19 5.34 -12.94 -4.34
C PHE A 19 5.11 -14.44 -4.62
N ALA A 20 3.91 -14.98 -4.39
CA ALA A 20 3.56 -16.31 -4.90
C ALA A 20 3.65 -16.28 -6.43
N ALA A 21 4.17 -17.35 -7.05
CA ALA A 21 4.53 -17.38 -8.47
C ALA A 21 3.40 -16.90 -9.43
N GLN A 22 2.13 -17.12 -9.06
CA GLN A 22 0.96 -16.67 -9.82
C GLN A 22 0.68 -15.16 -9.74
N ASN A 23 1.07 -14.50 -8.64
CA ASN A 23 0.81 -13.08 -8.38
C ASN A 23 1.99 -12.19 -8.79
N MET A 24 3.23 -12.72 -8.76
CA MET A 24 4.39 -12.01 -9.31
C MET A 24 4.23 -11.62 -10.78
N GLN A 25 3.74 -12.53 -11.62
CA GLN A 25 3.53 -12.23 -13.04
C GLN A 25 2.47 -11.15 -13.27
N LYS A 26 1.48 -11.04 -12.38
CA LYS A 26 0.44 -10.00 -12.45
C LYS A 26 1.00 -8.65 -12.02
N LEU A 27 1.83 -8.65 -10.98
CA LEU A 27 2.51 -7.45 -10.47
C LEU A 27 3.46 -6.84 -11.51
N VAL A 28 4.28 -7.68 -12.17
CA VAL A 28 5.18 -7.24 -13.25
C VAL A 28 4.40 -6.68 -14.45
N LYS A 29 3.16 -7.12 -14.65
CA LYS A 29 2.24 -6.62 -15.67
C LYS A 29 1.39 -5.41 -15.21
N GLY A 30 1.68 -4.85 -14.03
CA GLY A 30 0.94 -3.72 -13.45
C GLY A 30 -0.48 -4.07 -12.98
N LYS A 31 -0.84 -5.35 -12.92
CA LYS A 31 -2.14 -5.81 -12.43
C LYS A 31 -2.00 -6.22 -10.96
N ILE A 32 -2.40 -5.31 -10.08
CA ILE A 32 -2.50 -5.59 -8.65
C ILE A 32 -3.72 -6.50 -8.46
N PRO A 33 -3.58 -7.65 -7.78
CA PRO A 33 -4.73 -8.52 -7.55
C PRO A 33 -5.76 -7.79 -6.66
N SER A 34 -7.03 -8.10 -6.83
CA SER A 34 -8.10 -7.33 -6.18
C SER A 34 -8.01 -7.47 -4.66
N ILE A 35 -7.72 -6.37 -3.96
CA ILE A 35 -7.86 -6.31 -2.51
C ILE A 35 -9.32 -6.60 -2.16
N PRO A 36 -9.60 -7.38 -1.09
CA PRO A 36 -10.97 -7.68 -0.68
C PRO A 36 -11.82 -6.41 -0.54
N LYS A 37 -13.04 -6.39 -1.10
CA LYS A 37 -13.95 -5.23 -1.10
C LYS A 37 -14.37 -4.74 0.30
N LYS A 38 -14.03 -5.49 1.36
CA LYS A 38 -14.23 -5.11 2.76
C LYS A 38 -13.36 -3.91 3.19
N TYR A 39 -12.30 -3.60 2.45
CA TYR A 39 -11.43 -2.47 2.73
C TYR A 39 -11.90 -1.19 2.06
N SER A 40 -11.55 -0.05 2.65
CA SER A 40 -11.90 1.26 2.10
C SER A 40 -11.19 1.50 0.77
N VAL A 41 -11.87 2.25 -0.11
CA VAL A 41 -11.30 2.66 -1.41
C VAL A 41 -10.02 3.48 -1.22
N GLY A 42 -9.93 4.26 -0.14
CA GLY A 42 -8.72 5.01 0.21
C GLY A 42 -7.51 4.09 0.43
N LEU A 43 -7.68 2.99 1.17
CA LEU A 43 -6.60 2.03 1.40
C LEU A 43 -6.17 1.33 0.10
N PHE A 44 -7.13 0.98 -0.75
CA PHE A 44 -6.83 0.41 -2.06
C PHE A 44 -6.00 1.36 -2.92
N ASN A 45 -6.38 2.64 -3.00
CA ASN A 45 -5.67 3.64 -3.80
C ASN A 45 -4.23 3.85 -3.30
N ILE A 46 -4.05 3.88 -1.98
CA ILE A 46 -2.72 3.96 -1.34
C ILE A 46 -1.85 2.77 -1.77
N ILE A 47 -2.33 1.53 -1.52
CA ILE A 47 -1.57 0.31 -1.85
C ILE A 47 -1.29 0.24 -3.36
N SER A 48 -2.25 0.68 -4.18
CA SER A 48 -2.10 0.74 -5.62
C SER A 48 -0.99 1.69 -6.05
N SER A 49 -0.95 2.91 -5.50
CA SER A 49 0.10 3.89 -5.81
C SER A 49 1.48 3.41 -5.36
N MET A 50 1.56 2.66 -4.26
CA MET A 50 2.81 2.10 -3.77
C MET A 50 3.31 0.93 -4.61
N LEU A 51 2.43 0.24 -5.34
CA LEU A 51 2.73 -0.90 -6.20
C LEU A 51 2.80 -0.53 -7.68
N ASP A 52 2.79 0.77 -8.02
CA ASP A 52 2.90 1.22 -9.41
C ASP A 52 4.22 0.72 -10.04
N PRO A 53 4.17 0.08 -11.23
CA PRO A 53 5.37 -0.36 -11.93
C PRO A 53 6.24 0.80 -12.39
N ASP A 54 5.67 1.99 -12.58
CA ASP A 54 6.38 3.21 -12.92
C ASP A 54 6.98 3.83 -11.65
N PRO A 55 8.33 3.89 -11.53
CA PRO A 55 8.98 4.47 -10.35
C PRO A 55 8.66 5.96 -10.18
N ASP A 56 8.35 6.69 -11.25
CA ASP A 56 8.08 8.14 -11.19
C ASP A 56 6.65 8.44 -10.68
N LYS A 57 5.72 7.47 -10.83
CA LYS A 57 4.36 7.58 -10.28
C LYS A 57 4.26 7.13 -8.83
N ARG A 58 5.31 6.47 -8.33
CA ARG A 58 5.34 5.94 -6.99
C ARG A 58 5.55 7.09 -6.00
N PRO A 59 4.60 7.33 -5.07
CA PRO A 59 4.76 8.40 -4.10
C PRO A 59 5.94 8.10 -3.18
N SER A 60 6.68 9.15 -2.84
CA SER A 60 7.66 9.14 -1.76
C SER A 60 6.97 8.92 -0.42
N VAL A 61 7.75 8.53 0.60
CA VAL A 61 7.24 8.39 1.97
C VAL A 61 6.59 9.68 2.46
N THR A 62 7.20 10.83 2.17
CA THR A 62 6.65 12.13 2.56
C THR A 62 5.31 12.40 1.89
N GLU A 63 5.15 12.13 0.59
CA GLU A 63 3.87 12.28 -0.12
C GLU A 63 2.81 11.31 0.41
N LEU A 64 3.22 10.09 0.76
CA LEU A 64 2.34 9.09 1.36
C LEU A 64 1.83 9.52 2.74
N LEU A 65 2.71 10.05 3.59
CA LEU A 65 2.37 10.53 4.93
C LEU A 65 1.51 11.81 4.88
N LEU A 66 1.70 12.64 3.85
CA LEU A 66 0.90 13.84 3.61
C LEU A 66 -0.46 13.55 2.98
N ASN A 67 -0.71 12.32 2.51
CA ASN A 67 -2.00 11.94 1.97
C ASN A 67 -3.10 12.07 3.01
N ASP A 68 -4.20 12.78 2.69
CA ASP A 68 -5.30 13.05 3.61
C ASP A 68 -5.94 11.80 4.23
N PHE A 69 -5.88 10.66 3.53
CA PHE A 69 -6.35 9.39 4.07
C PHE A 69 -5.45 8.90 5.20
N ILE A 70 -4.12 8.92 5.03
CA ILE A 70 -3.15 8.43 6.01
C ILE A 70 -2.93 9.45 7.14
N ARG A 71 -2.90 10.74 6.82
CA ARG A 71 -2.63 11.83 7.76
C ARG A 71 -3.50 11.77 9.01
N LYS A 72 -4.77 11.39 8.87
CA LYS A 72 -5.72 11.23 9.99
C LYS A 72 -5.26 10.14 10.97
N PHE A 73 -4.76 9.02 10.46
CA PHE A 73 -4.24 7.92 11.28
C PHE A 73 -2.90 8.27 11.94
N ILE A 74 -2.06 9.07 11.27
CA ILE A 74 -0.81 9.56 11.86
C ILE A 74 -1.10 10.47 13.05
N ILE A 75 -2.04 11.42 12.91
CA ILE A 75 -2.41 12.32 14.00
C ILE A 75 -2.94 11.52 15.20
N LEU A 76 -3.76 10.50 14.96
CA LEU A 76 -4.24 9.61 16.02
C LEU A 76 -3.09 8.85 16.70
N PHE A 77 -2.12 8.34 15.93
CA PHE A 77 -0.97 7.61 16.48
C PHE A 77 -0.03 8.51 17.29
N LEU A 78 0.23 9.74 16.82
CA LEU A 78 1.12 10.69 17.50
C LEU A 78 0.50 11.34 18.74
N GLN A 79 -0.81 11.21 18.94
CA GLN A 79 -1.51 11.66 20.15
C GLN A 79 -1.44 10.65 21.30
N GLU A 80 -1.01 9.42 21.04
CA GLU A 80 -0.76 8.43 22.09
C GLU A 80 0.55 8.79 22.84
N PRO A 81 0.53 8.85 24.18
CA PRO A 81 1.76 9.01 24.95
C PRO A 81 2.70 7.82 24.65
N PRO A 82 4.01 8.06 24.52
CA PRO A 82 4.95 6.96 24.28
C PRO A 82 4.84 5.94 25.41
N ILE A 83 4.66 4.66 25.02
CA ILE A 83 4.61 3.50 25.91
C ILE A 83 5.93 3.35 26.66
#